data_AF-A0A7J4SWU9-F1
#
_entry.id   AF-A0A7J4SWU9-F1
#
_cell.length_a   1.000
_cell.length_b   1.000
_cell.length_c   1.000
_cell.angle_alpha   90.00
_cell.angle_beta   90.00
_cell.angle_gamma   90.00
#
_symmetry.space_group_name_H-M   'P 1'
#
loop_
_entity.id
_entity.type
_entity.pdbx_description
1 polymer ?
#
loop_
_entity_poly.entity_id
_entity_poly.type
_entity_poly.pdbx_seq_one_letter_code
_entity_poly.pdbx_strand_id
1 'polypeptide(L)'
;MDEHSLIYDWNTIEYEFNRNPNNHPHGVWFDDETLRDGLQSPSARNPTIDQKIELVDYMEKLGIQKVDLGLPGAGPLHVEHIDAMLT
;
A
#
# COMPACT_ATOMS: atom_id res chain seq x y z
N MET A 1 28.40 -27.34 0.39
CA MET A 1 27.95 -26.00 -0.02
C MET A 1 27.97 -25.18 1.26
N ASP A 2 28.68 -24.07 1.29
CA ASP A 2 28.82 -23.28 2.52
C ASP A 2 27.55 -22.43 2.73
N GLU A 3 26.74 -22.76 3.73
CA GLU A 3 25.47 -22.08 4.01
C GLU A 3 25.65 -20.59 4.32
N HIS A 4 26.82 -20.18 4.85
CA HIS A 4 27.12 -18.78 5.10
C HIS A 4 27.24 -17.95 3.82
N SER A 5 27.61 -18.58 2.69
CA SER A 5 27.66 -17.91 1.39
C SER A 5 26.28 -17.64 0.78
N LEU A 6 25.21 -18.18 1.37
CA LEU A 6 23.82 -17.94 0.93
C LEU A 6 23.17 -16.74 1.60
N ILE A 7 23.79 -16.20 2.66
CA ILE A 7 23.25 -15.08 3.44
C ILE A 7 24.06 -13.83 3.10
N TYR A 8 23.45 -12.92 2.33
CA TYR A 8 24.03 -11.61 2.06
C TYR A 8 23.78 -10.66 3.25
N ASP A 9 24.84 -10.09 3.81
CA ASP A 9 24.74 -9.11 4.90
C ASP A 9 24.45 -7.70 4.35
N TRP A 10 23.18 -7.30 4.41
CA TRP A 10 22.70 -5.99 3.99
C TRP A 10 23.26 -4.83 4.84
N ASN A 11 23.84 -5.09 6.02
CA ASN A 11 24.47 -4.04 6.84
C ASN A 11 25.80 -3.53 6.25
N THR A 12 26.35 -4.22 5.25
CA THR A 12 27.58 -3.81 4.56
C THR A 12 27.35 -2.72 3.51
N ILE A 13 26.11 -2.35 3.23
CA ILE A 13 25.79 -1.27 2.30
C ILE A 13 25.95 0.08 3.00
N GLU A 14 27.01 0.82 2.65
CA GLU A 14 27.16 2.22 3.04
C GLU A 14 26.15 3.09 2.28
N TYR A 15 25.22 3.70 3.02
CA TYR A 15 24.09 4.45 2.49
C TYR A 15 24.44 5.91 2.10
N GLU A 16 25.54 6.15 1.39
CA GLU A 16 25.73 7.44 0.73
C GLU A 16 24.76 7.57 -0.47
N PHE A 17 23.48 7.84 -0.17
CA PHE A 17 22.45 8.07 -1.17
C PHE A 17 22.56 9.49 -1.72
N ASN A 18 23.41 9.68 -2.73
CA ASN A 18 23.30 10.84 -3.61
C ASN A 18 22.05 10.67 -4.50
N ARG A 19 20.87 11.05 -3.98
CA ARG A 19 19.63 11.08 -4.77
C ARG A 19 19.76 12.12 -5.88
N ASN A 20 19.72 11.68 -7.13
CA ASN A 20 19.51 12.56 -8.28
C ASN A 20 17.99 12.72 -8.50
N PRO A 21 17.40 13.90 -8.25
CA PRO A 21 15.97 14.12 -8.46
C PRO A 21 15.52 13.85 -9.91
N ASN A 22 16.42 14.02 -10.89
CA ASN A 22 16.13 13.78 -12.30
C ASN A 22 15.93 12.29 -12.64
N ASN A 23 16.33 11.36 -11.76
CA ASN A 23 16.12 9.92 -11.97
C ASN A 23 14.67 9.49 -11.67
N HIS A 24 13.86 10.35 -11.05
CA HIS A 24 12.46 10.07 -10.78
C HIS A 24 11.57 11.00 -11.62
N PRO A 25 10.61 10.46 -12.39
CA PRO A 25 9.75 11.26 -13.26
C PRO A 25 8.77 12.17 -12.51
N HIS A 26 8.62 11.98 -11.20
CA HIS A 26 7.76 12.74 -10.31
C HIS A 26 8.37 12.79 -8.90
N GLY A 27 7.77 13.61 -8.02
CA GLY A 27 8.13 13.66 -6.59
C GLY A 27 7.83 12.35 -5.85
N VAL A 28 8.11 12.33 -4.55
CA VAL A 28 7.72 11.21 -3.68
C VAL A 28 6.20 11.11 -3.66
N TRP A 29 5.68 9.90 -3.89
CA TRP A 29 4.26 9.60 -3.84
C TRP A 29 3.95 8.70 -2.65
N PHE A 30 2.74 8.87 -2.12
CA PHE A 30 2.20 8.00 -1.10
C PHE A 30 1.32 6.92 -1.75
N ASP A 31 1.56 5.69 -1.33
CA ASP A 31 0.78 4.50 -1.67
C ASP A 31 0.10 4.03 -0.38
N ASP A 32 -1.21 4.25 -0.28
CA ASP A 32 -1.99 3.94 0.93
C ASP A 32 -2.62 2.55 0.81
N GLU A 33 -2.28 1.71 1.78
CA GLU A 33 -2.69 0.30 1.86
C GLU A 33 -3.72 0.05 2.97
N THR A 34 -4.33 1.11 3.53
CA THR A 34 -5.26 1.01 4.67
C THR A 34 -6.45 0.09 4.38
N LEU A 35 -6.99 0.14 3.16
CA LEU A 35 -8.15 -0.65 2.73
C LEU A 35 -7.78 -2.07 2.27
N ARG A 36 -6.49 -2.39 2.18
CA ARG A 36 -5.98 -3.72 1.81
C ARG A 36 -5.20 -4.35 2.96
N ASP A 37 -3.92 -3.99 3.13
CA ASP A 37 -3.06 -4.55 4.17
C ASP A 37 -3.55 -4.19 5.58
N GLY A 38 -4.04 -2.97 5.77
CA GLY A 38 -4.63 -2.53 7.04
C GLY A 38 -5.78 -3.42 7.52
N LEU A 39 -6.60 -3.94 6.60
CA LEU A 39 -7.72 -4.84 6.89
C LEU A 39 -7.29 -6.30 7.11
N GLN A 40 -6.05 -6.68 6.82
CA GLN A 40 -5.53 -8.02 7.08
C GLN A 40 -5.14 -8.22 8.55
N SER A 41 -5.09 -7.14 9.34
CA SER A 41 -4.88 -7.24 10.78
C SER A 41 -6.06 -7.96 11.46
N PRO A 42 -5.82 -8.97 12.32
CA PRO A 42 -6.89 -9.68 13.01
C PRO A 42 -7.66 -8.81 14.02
N SER A 43 -7.11 -7.65 14.39
CA SER A 43 -7.77 -6.67 15.26
C SER A 43 -8.46 -5.54 14.48
N ALA A 44 -8.30 -5.47 13.16
CA ALA A 44 -8.95 -4.46 12.35
C ALA A 44 -10.46 -4.70 12.33
N ARG A 45 -11.23 -3.63 12.58
CA ARG A 45 -12.68 -3.65 12.33
C ARG A 45 -12.88 -3.45 10.84
N ASN A 46 -13.55 -4.38 10.18
CA ASN A 46 -13.88 -4.23 8.76
C ASN A 46 -14.91 -3.09 8.62
N PRO A 47 -14.56 -1.96 7.96
CA PRO A 47 -15.47 -0.84 7.79
C PRO A 47 -16.64 -1.20 6.87
N THR A 48 -17.77 -0.52 7.04
CA THR A 48 -18.90 -0.62 6.09
C THR A 48 -18.49 -0.05 4.73
N ILE A 49 -19.26 -0.33 3.67
CA ILE A 49 -18.95 0.23 2.35
C ILE A 49 -18.94 1.76 2.36
N ASP A 50 -19.91 2.41 3.00
CA ASP A 50 -19.96 3.87 3.13
C ASP A 50 -18.71 4.45 3.80
N GLN A 51 -18.21 3.77 4.83
CA GLN A 51 -16.98 4.17 5.53
C GLN A 51 -15.73 3.99 4.66
N LYS A 52 -15.70 2.99 3.78
CA LYS A 52 -14.59 2.81 2.84
C LYS A 52 -14.56 3.93 1.80
N ILE A 53 -15.73 4.32 1.29
CA ILE A 53 -15.87 5.46 0.37
C ILE A 53 -15.41 6.75 1.06
N GLU A 54 -15.86 6.99 2.30
CA GLU A 54 -15.44 8.17 3.08
C GLU A 54 -13.91 8.20 3.30
N LEU A 55 -13.28 7.04 3.52
CA LEU A 55 -11.83 6.93 3.62
C LEU A 55 -11.12 7.34 2.31
N VAL A 56 -11.62 6.91 1.15
CA VAL A 56 -11.07 7.30 -0.16
C VAL A 56 -11.19 8.82 -0.36
N ASP A 57 -12.32 9.42 0.00
CA ASP A 57 -12.51 10.89 -0.06
C ASP A 57 -11.49 11.63 0.83
N TYR A 58 -11.16 11.09 2.01
CA TYR A 58 -10.12 11.69 2.86
C TYR A 58 -8.71 11.48 2.30
N MET A 59 -8.42 10.34 1.69
CA MET A 59 -7.13 10.09 1.03
C MET A 59 -6.91 11.08 -0.13
N GLU A 60 -7.95 11.38 -0.90
CA GLU A 60 -7.92 12.42 -1.92
C GLU A 60 -7.63 13.79 -1.30
N LYS A 61 -8.35 14.17 -0.24
CA LYS A 61 -8.15 15.46 0.47
C LYS A 61 -6.75 15.59 1.08
N LEU A 62 -6.14 14.48 1.49
CA LEU A 62 -4.76 14.43 1.98
C LEU A 62 -3.73 14.50 0.85
N GLY A 63 -4.17 14.39 -0.41
CA GLY A 63 -3.29 14.40 -1.58
C GLY A 63 -2.49 13.12 -1.73
N ILE A 64 -3.07 11.96 -1.40
CA ILE A 64 -2.47 10.64 -1.63
C ILE A 64 -2.58 10.29 -3.12
N GLN A 65 -1.51 9.75 -3.72
CA GLN A 65 -1.45 9.50 -5.16
C GLN A 65 -1.97 8.12 -5.57
N LYS A 66 -1.87 7.14 -4.68
CA LYS A 66 -2.32 5.77 -4.94
C LYS A 66 -2.96 5.18 -3.69
N VAL A 67 -4.05 4.46 -3.90
CA VAL A 67 -4.78 3.73 -2.86
C VAL A 67 -5.00 2.31 -3.34
N ASP A 68 -4.63 1.33 -2.52
CA ASP A 68 -5.04 -0.06 -2.74
C ASP A 68 -6.44 -0.26 -2.14
N LEU A 69 -7.43 -0.50 -2.99
CA LEU A 69 -8.85 -0.63 -2.62
C LEU A 69 -9.17 -1.98 -1.94
N GLY A 70 -8.26 -2.95 -1.96
CA GLY A 70 -8.46 -4.24 -1.32
C GLY A 70 -7.99 -5.43 -2.15
N LEU A 71 -8.32 -6.63 -1.66
CA LEU A 71 -7.90 -7.88 -2.28
C LEU A 71 -9.08 -8.60 -2.95
N PRO A 72 -9.29 -8.46 -4.28
CA PRO A 72 -10.43 -9.07 -4.97
C PRO A 72 -10.42 -10.61 -4.92
N GLY A 73 -9.25 -11.22 -4.77
CA GLY A 73 -9.09 -12.67 -4.60
C GLY A 73 -9.61 -13.23 -3.27
N ALA A 74 -10.01 -12.38 -2.31
CA ALA A 74 -10.48 -12.81 -0.99
C ALA A 74 -11.96 -13.24 -0.96
N GLY A 75 -12.74 -12.96 -2.02
CA GLY A 75 -14.11 -13.44 -2.17
C GLY A 75 -15.08 -12.41 -2.76
N PRO A 76 -16.33 -12.81 -3.08
CA PRO A 76 -17.29 -11.96 -3.80
C PRO A 76 -17.57 -10.61 -3.11
N LEU A 77 -17.68 -10.61 -1.79
CA LEU A 77 -17.91 -9.39 -1.00
C LEU A 77 -16.79 -8.34 -1.20
N HIS A 78 -15.54 -8.77 -1.34
CA HIS A 78 -14.42 -7.85 -1.56
C HIS A 78 -14.49 -7.22 -2.95
N VAL A 79 -14.91 -7.98 -3.95
CA VAL A 79 -15.12 -7.49 -5.31
C VAL A 79 -16.25 -6.44 -5.32
N GLU A 80 -17.40 -6.76 -4.71
CA GLU A 80 -18.54 -5.84 -4.61
C GLU A 80 -18.17 -4.52 -3.93
N HIS A 81 -17.38 -4.58 -2.85
CA HIS A 81 -16.91 -3.38 -2.16
C HIS A 81 -15.91 -2.57 -3.00
N ILE A 82 -15.00 -3.23 -3.72
CA ILE A 82 -14.05 -2.55 -4.61
C ILE A 82 -14.82 -1.84 -5.73
N ASP A 83 -15.78 -2.51 -6.37
CA ASP A 83 -16.59 -1.93 -7.44
C ASP A 83 -17.36 -0.70 -6.97
N ALA A 84 -17.93 -0.74 -5.76
CA ALA A 84 -18.67 0.39 -5.18
C ALA A 84 -17.78 1.61 -4.83
N MET A 85 -16.46 1.45 -4.72
CA MET A 85 -15.53 2.57 -4.50
C MET A 85 -15.02 3.20 -5.82
N LEU A 86 -15.33 2.61 -6.97
CA LEU A 86 -14.91 3.10 -8.28
C LEU A 86 -15.94 4.04 -8.94
N THR A 87 -17.12 4.20 -8.33
CA THR A 87 -18.25 5.00 -8.84
C THR A 87 -18.30 6.38 -8.23
#